data_AF-A0A9D0VKD9-F1
#
_entry.id   AF-A0A9D0VKD9-F1
#
_cell.length_a   1.000
_cell.length_b   1.000
_cell.length_c   1.000
_cell.angle_alpha   90.00
_cell.angle_beta   90.00
_cell.angle_gamma   90.00
#
_symmetry.space_group_name_H-M   'P 1'
#
loop_
_entity.id
_entity.type
_entity.pdbx_description
1 polymer ?
#
loop_
_entity_poly.entity_id
_entity_poly.type
_entity_poly.pdbx_seq_one_letter_code
_entity_poly.pdbx_strand_id
1 'polypeptide(L)'
;MQRLGGSAARLAEGTPEVRNRALVVCVPAGRALAEARRCKTVPQVARALYAHFPGLELEVAPLAGTGTPTEHQRALQQEVLDDPACRRIIQTLEAKLEAVTSLRDEAP
;
A
#
# COMPACT_ATOMS: atom_id res chain seq x y z
N MET A 1 20.61 18.06 19.66
CA MET A 1 20.11 16.81 19.06
C MET A 1 18.73 16.50 19.65
N GLN A 2 17.65 16.87 18.96
CA GLN A 2 16.29 16.56 19.42
C GLN A 2 16.00 15.08 19.14
N ARG A 3 15.73 14.32 20.21
CA ARG A 3 15.32 12.92 20.12
C ARG A 3 13.94 12.87 19.46
N LEU A 4 13.90 12.34 18.24
CA LEU A 4 12.65 11.97 17.58
C LEU A 4 11.87 11.01 18.50
N GLY A 5 10.65 11.38 18.87
CA GLY A 5 9.79 10.59 19.77
C GLY A 5 9.52 9.18 19.21
N GLY A 6 9.20 8.23 20.11
CA GLY A 6 9.27 6.77 19.90
C GLY A 6 8.58 6.19 18.65
N SER A 7 7.66 6.91 18.00
CA SER A 7 7.04 6.49 16.73
C SER A 7 7.93 6.76 15.51
N ALA A 8 8.82 7.74 15.55
CA ALA A 8 9.76 8.05 14.46
C ALA A 8 11.04 7.18 14.50
N ALA A 9 11.36 6.60 15.67
CA ALA A 9 12.47 5.66 15.79
C ALA A 9 12.28 4.41 14.91
N ARG A 10 11.03 3.93 14.75
CA ARG A 10 10.72 2.75 13.93
C ARG A 10 10.83 3.00 12.43
N LEU A 11 10.67 4.24 11.98
CA LEU A 11 10.94 4.62 10.59
C LEU A 11 12.45 4.61 10.30
N ALA A 12 13.29 4.88 11.29
CA ALA A 12 14.75 4.82 11.15
C ALA A 12 15.31 3.40 11.12
N GLU A 13 14.55 2.41 11.61
CA GLU A 13 14.92 0.98 11.59
C GLU A 13 14.52 0.27 10.29
N GLY A 14 13.61 0.85 9.50
CA GLY A 14 13.20 0.27 8.22
C GLY A 14 14.24 0.48 7.14
N THR A 15 14.48 -0.54 6.30
CA THR A 15 15.35 -0.41 5.12
C THR A 15 14.66 0.49 4.09
N PRO A 16 15.24 1.66 3.75
CA PRO A 16 14.66 2.53 2.74
C PRO A 16 14.95 2.00 1.33
N GLU A 17 13.92 1.84 0.51
CA GLU A 17 14.04 1.57 -0.92
C GLU A 17 13.40 2.71 -1.72
N VAL A 18 14.05 3.15 -2.80
CA VAL A 18 13.43 4.13 -3.71
C VAL A 18 12.69 3.39 -4.82
N ARG A 19 11.37 3.58 -4.93
CA ARG A 19 10.54 3.01 -6.00
C ARG A 19 9.66 4.12 -6.57
N ASN A 20 9.63 4.30 -7.89
CA ASN A 20 8.72 5.24 -8.57
C ASN A 20 8.66 6.67 -7.98
N ARG A 21 9.81 7.26 -7.65
CA ARG A 21 9.91 8.58 -6.97
C ARG A 21 9.33 8.63 -5.55
N ALA A 22 9.13 7.48 -4.91
CA ALA A 22 8.83 7.39 -3.49
C ALA A 22 9.99 6.73 -2.73
N LEU A 23 10.28 7.24 -1.54
CA LEU A 23 11.10 6.58 -0.52
C LEU A 23 10.19 5.65 0.28
N VAL A 24 10.31 4.35 0.08
CA VAL A 24 9.52 3.33 0.76
C VAL A 24 10.26 2.88 2.02
N VAL A 25 9.62 3.00 3.17
CA VAL A 25 10.12 2.47 4.45
C VAL A 25 9.31 1.25 4.83
N CYS A 26 9.98 0.10 4.91
CA CYS A 26 9.37 -1.17 5.31
C CYS A 26 9.33 -1.31 6.84
N VAL A 27 8.14 -1.52 7.41
CA VAL A 27 7.92 -1.63 8.86
C VAL A 27 7.13 -2.91 9.16
N PRO A 28 7.41 -3.63 10.27
CA PRO A 28 6.61 -4.80 10.66
C PRO A 28 5.10 -4.49 10.71
N ALA A 29 4.27 -5.45 10.30
CA ALA A 29 2.83 -5.24 10.23
C ALA A 29 2.15 -5.04 11.61
N GLY A 30 0.85 -4.78 11.58
CA GLY A 30 0.05 -4.52 12.77
C GLY A 30 0.28 -3.12 13.34
N ARG A 31 0.48 -3.01 14.66
CA ARG A 31 0.53 -1.71 15.36
C ARG A 31 1.66 -0.81 14.87
N ALA A 32 2.83 -1.38 14.59
CA ALA A 32 4.01 -0.63 14.13
C ALA A 32 3.75 0.04 12.77
N LEU A 33 3.21 -0.71 11.81
CA LEU A 33 2.81 -0.19 10.50
C LEU A 33 1.71 0.87 10.61
N ALA A 34 0.70 0.67 11.48
CA ALA A 34 -0.38 1.64 11.68
C ALA A 34 0.13 2.95 12.32
N GLU A 35 1.11 2.88 13.20
CA GLU A 35 1.78 4.06 13.76
C GLU A 35 2.65 4.76 12.71
N ALA A 36 3.45 4.01 11.93
CA ALA A 36 4.29 4.56 10.88
C ALA A 36 3.48 5.26 9.77
N ARG A 37 2.35 4.67 9.34
CA ARG A 37 1.41 5.29 8.38
C ARG A 37 0.83 6.60 8.90
N ARG A 38 0.53 6.69 10.21
CA ARG A 38 0.08 7.93 10.84
C ARG A 38 1.20 8.97 10.93
N CYS A 39 2.45 8.55 11.12
CA CYS A 39 3.60 9.45 11.16
C CYS A 39 3.93 10.05 9.78
N LYS A 40 3.69 9.34 8.68
CA LYS A 40 3.89 9.86 7.31
C LYS A 40 3.15 11.20 7.08
N THR A 41 1.97 11.40 7.68
CA THR A 41 1.18 12.61 7.50
C THR A 41 1.56 13.75 8.45
N VAL A 42 2.52 13.54 9.36
CA VAL A 42 2.97 14.57 10.31
C VAL A 42 3.86 15.58 9.56
N PRO A 43 3.54 16.90 9.60
CA PRO A 43 4.27 17.91 8.83
C PRO A 43 5.77 17.96 9.11
N GLN A 44 6.19 17.64 10.33
CA GLN A 44 7.59 17.61 10.73
C GLN A 44 8.37 16.49 10.03
N VAL A 45 7.73 15.33 9.85
CA VAL A 45 8.32 14.18 9.13
C VAL A 45 8.42 14.49 7.64
N ALA A 46 7.37 15.05 7.05
CA ALA A 46 7.38 15.49 5.65
C ALA A 46 8.46 16.55 5.39
N ARG A 47 8.62 17.55 6.26
CA ARG A 47 9.67 18.57 6.14
C ARG A 47 11.08 17.96 6.22
N ALA A 48 11.32 17.04 7.15
CA ALA A 48 12.60 16.35 7.25
C ALA A 48 12.89 15.52 5.99
N LEU A 49 11.89 14.84 5.44
CA LEU A 49 12.02 14.10 4.19
C LEU A 49 12.39 15.03 3.03
N TYR A 50 11.62 16.09 2.79
CA TYR A 50 11.88 17.03 1.69
C TYR A 50 13.25 17.74 1.81
N ALA A 51 13.74 17.96 3.03
CA ALA A 51 15.05 18.57 3.25
C ALA A 51 16.21 17.67 2.80
N HIS A 52 16.06 16.35 2.91
CA HIS A 52 17.10 15.38 2.54
C HIS A 52 16.88 14.72 1.18
N PHE A 53 15.62 14.64 0.74
CA PHE A 53 15.20 13.96 -0.48
C PHE A 53 14.15 14.80 -1.23
N PRO A 54 14.57 15.91 -1.88
CA PRO A 54 13.66 16.79 -2.57
C PRO A 54 12.95 16.06 -3.73
N GLY A 55 11.62 16.17 -3.77
CA GLY A 55 10.79 15.59 -4.82
C GLY A 55 10.46 14.10 -4.65
N LEU A 56 10.89 13.46 -3.57
CA LEU A 56 10.42 12.11 -3.23
C LEU A 56 9.22 12.15 -2.28
N GLU A 57 8.25 11.27 -2.52
CA GLU A 57 7.18 11.02 -1.55
C GLU A 57 7.60 9.94 -0.55
N LEU A 58 7.24 10.07 0.73
CA LEU A 58 7.45 8.99 1.69
C LEU A 58 6.34 7.96 1.53
N GLU A 59 6.65 6.68 1.41
CA GLU A 59 5.69 5.59 1.48
C GLU A 59 6.04 4.63 2.63
N VAL A 60 5.03 4.00 3.23
CA VAL A 60 5.23 3.05 4.32
C VAL A 60 4.56 1.74 3.94
N ALA A 61 5.38 0.71 3.78
CA ALA A 61 4.96 -0.62 3.38
C ALA A 61 5.16 -1.63 4.53
N PRO A 62 4.37 -2.71 4.59
CA PRO A 62 4.66 -3.82 5.49
C PRO A 62 5.99 -4.48 5.12
N LEU A 63 6.79 -4.83 6.13
CA LEU A 63 7.96 -5.67 5.94
C LEU A 63 7.53 -7.05 5.44
N ALA A 64 8.19 -7.55 4.39
CA ALA A 64 7.90 -8.86 3.80
C ALA A 64 7.90 -9.97 4.87
N GLY A 65 6.91 -10.86 4.81
CA GLY A 65 6.75 -11.95 5.78
C GLY A 65 6.16 -11.55 7.15
N THR A 66 5.92 -10.26 7.41
CA THR A 66 5.28 -9.81 8.66
C THR A 66 3.80 -9.47 8.52
N GLY A 67 3.30 -9.40 7.27
CA GLY A 67 1.90 -9.08 6.98
C GLY A 67 0.94 -10.13 7.54
N THR A 68 -0.20 -9.67 8.04
CA THR A 68 -1.32 -10.57 8.34
C THR A 68 -1.83 -11.24 7.06
N PRO A 69 -2.50 -12.41 7.13
CA PRO A 69 -3.08 -13.06 5.95
C PRO A 69 -3.97 -12.12 5.13
N THR A 70 -4.76 -11.28 5.80
CA THR A 70 -5.62 -10.26 5.16
C THR A 70 -4.81 -9.19 4.42
N GLU A 71 -3.69 -8.74 4.99
CA GLU A 71 -2.82 -7.75 4.33
C GLU A 71 -2.10 -8.37 3.13
N HIS A 72 -1.67 -9.63 3.23
CA HIS A 72 -1.07 -10.35 2.11
C HIS A 72 -2.09 -10.55 0.99
N GLN A 73 -3.33 -10.92 1.33
CA GLN A 73 -4.42 -11.04 0.36
C GLN A 73 -4.73 -9.71 -0.33
N ARG A 74 -4.76 -8.59 0.40
CA ARG A 74 -4.97 -7.26 -0.21
C ARG A 74 -3.82 -6.83 -1.12
N ALA A 75 -2.57 -7.09 -0.71
CA ALA A 75 -1.40 -6.80 -1.53
C ALA A 75 -1.43 -7.62 -2.83
N LEU A 76 -1.73 -8.91 -2.73
CA LEU A 76 -1.87 -9.79 -3.88
C LEU A 76 -3.03 -9.36 -4.80
N GLN A 77 -4.18 -8.96 -4.23
CA GLN A 77 -5.28 -8.40 -5.00
C GLN A 77 -4.86 -7.15 -5.77
N GLN A 78 -4.11 -6.26 -5.13
CA GLN A 78 -3.62 -5.04 -5.78
C GLN A 78 -2.63 -5.38 -6.90
N GLU A 79 -1.70 -6.30 -6.68
CA GLU A 79 -0.76 -6.77 -7.72
C GLU A 79 -1.48 -7.37 -8.92
N VAL A 80 -2.48 -8.22 -8.69
CA VAL A 80 -3.33 -8.79 -9.74
C VAL A 80 -4.11 -7.69 -10.46
N LEU A 81 -4.62 -6.70 -9.73
CA LEU A 81 -5.31 -5.57 -10.34
C LEU A 81 -4.35 -4.64 -11.08
N ASP A 82 -3.06 -4.58 -10.77
CA ASP A 82 -2.09 -3.75 -11.48
C ASP A 82 -1.48 -4.44 -12.70
N ASP A 83 -1.60 -5.77 -12.80
CA ASP A 83 -1.21 -6.54 -13.97
C ASP A 83 -2.17 -6.30 -15.19
N PRO A 84 -1.66 -5.80 -16.33
CA PRO A 84 -2.47 -5.48 -17.51
C PRO A 84 -3.14 -6.70 -18.17
N ALA A 85 -2.58 -7.90 -18.02
CA ALA A 85 -3.19 -9.13 -18.51
C ALA A 85 -4.34 -9.57 -17.59
N CYS A 86 -4.14 -9.52 -16.27
CA CYS A 86 -5.19 -9.80 -15.30
C CYS A 86 -6.36 -8.82 -15.42
N ARG A 87 -6.09 -7.51 -15.60
CA ARG A 87 -7.14 -6.51 -15.88
C ARG A 87 -8.00 -6.87 -17.09
N ARG A 88 -7.36 -7.27 -18.20
CA ARG A 88 -8.09 -7.69 -19.43
C ARG A 88 -8.95 -8.91 -19.21
N ILE A 89 -8.46 -9.89 -18.44
CA ILE A 89 -9.24 -11.09 -18.10
C ILE A 89 -10.45 -10.71 -17.27
N ILE A 90 -10.28 -9.90 -16.21
CA ILE A 90 -11.37 -9.44 -15.33
C ILE A 90 -12.43 -8.71 -16.14
N GLN A 91 -12.04 -7.73 -16.97
CA GLN A 91 -12.97 -6.98 -17.82
C GLN A 91 -13.74 -7.88 -18.79
N THR A 92 -13.07 -8.88 -19.37
CA THR A 92 -13.72 -9.85 -20.27
C THR A 92 -14.73 -10.71 -19.52
N LEU A 93 -14.41 -11.12 -18.29
CA LEU A 93 -15.31 -11.92 -17.46
C LEU A 93 -16.53 -11.10 -17.01
N GLU A 94 -16.35 -9.85 -16.59
CA GLU A 94 -17.44 -8.93 -16.24
C GLU A 94 -18.37 -8.70 -17.44
N ALA A 95 -17.83 -8.37 -18.61
CA ALA A 95 -18.62 -8.18 -19.82
C ALA A 95 -19.41 -9.45 -20.23
N LYS A 96 -18.81 -10.64 -20.03
CA LYS A 96 -19.51 -11.91 -20.26
C LYS A 96 -20.61 -12.17 -19.25
N LEU A 97 -20.40 -11.82 -17.98
CA LEU A 97 -21.41 -11.96 -16.92
C LEU A 97 -22.58 -10.99 -17.12
N GLU A 98 -22.33 -9.76 -17.54
CA GLU A 98 -23.39 -8.80 -17.91
C GLU A 98 -24.22 -9.30 -19.11
N ALA A 99 -23.60 -10.03 -20.04
CA ALA A 99 -24.29 -10.66 -21.15
C ALA A 99 -25.09 -11.92 -20.76
N VAL A 100 -24.94 -12.43 -19.53
CA VAL A 100 -25.76 -13.53 -19.02
C VAL A 100 -27.03 -12.95 -18.42
N THR A 101 -28.11 -12.96 -19.21
CA THR A 101 -29.44 -12.62 -18.72
C THR A 101 -29.91 -13.69 -17.73
N SER A 102 -30.33 -13.26 -16.54
CA SER A 102 -30.91 -14.13 -15.53
C SER A 102 -32.25 -14.67 -16.04
N LEU A 103 -32.35 -15.99 -16.24
CA LEU A 103 -33.60 -16.69 -16.57
C LEU A 103 -34.63 -16.66 -15.43
N ARG A 104 -34.31 -16.04 -14.28
CA ARG A 104 -35.21 -15.89 -13.13
C ARG A 104 -35.95 -14.55 -13.10
N ASP A 105 -35.55 -13.58 -13.92
CA ASP A 105 -36.23 -12.28 -14.05
C ASP A 105 -37.32 -12.28 -15.13
N GLU A 106 -37.48 -13.38 -15.87
CA GLU A 106 -38.56 -13.62 -16.85
C GLU A 106 -39.70 -14.48 -16.28
N ALA A 107 -40.16 -14.19 -15.06
CA ALA A 107 -41.44 -14.70 -14.58
C ALA A 107 -42.47 -13.55 -14.57
N PRO A 108 -43.65 -13.72 -15.19
CA PRO A 108 -44.66 -12.68 -15.36
C PRO A 108 -45.28 -12.19 -14.04
#